data_AF-A0A432SCL5-F1
#
_entry.id   AF-A0A432SCL5-F1
#
_cell.length_a   1.000
_cell.length_b   1.000
_cell.length_c   1.000
_cell.angle_alpha   90.00
_cell.angle_beta   90.00
_cell.angle_gamma   90.00
#
_symmetry.space_group_name_H-M   'P 1'
#
loop_
_entity.id
_entity.type
_entity.pdbx_description
1 polymer ?
#
loop_
_entity_poly.entity_id
_entity_poly.type
_entity_poly.pdbx_seq_one_letter_code
_entity_poly.pdbx_strand_id
1 'polypeptide(L)'
;IAFLKALRPYYLDKKNGYLFVHAGIDPESKDLERQVKKGTVYWIRDKFILSKKRLPYKVVFGHTPFFEPFVKKDKIGLDCGIYRTGYINLMRIDGRNFEIFKL
;
A
#
# COMPACT_ATOMS: atom_id res chain seq x y z
N ILE A 1 -24.29 -3.16 -7.44
CA ILE A 1 -23.02 -2.47 -7.09
C ILE A 1 -22.81 -2.17 -5.60
N ALA A 2 -23.60 -2.76 -4.68
CA ALA A 2 -23.52 -2.47 -3.24
C ALA A 2 -22.12 -2.76 -2.65
N PHE A 3 -21.51 -3.88 -3.06
CA PHE A 3 -20.15 -4.25 -2.65
C PHE A 3 -19.12 -3.14 -2.96
N LEU A 4 -19.05 -2.68 -4.21
CA LEU A 4 -18.10 -1.65 -4.63
C LEU A 4 -18.31 -0.31 -3.89
N LYS A 5 -19.56 0.05 -3.60
CA LYS A 5 -19.91 1.27 -2.84
C LYS A 5 -19.51 1.20 -1.37
N ALA A 6 -19.34 0.01 -0.81
CA ALA A 6 -18.99 -0.20 0.59
C ALA A 6 -17.48 -0.27 0.84
N LEU A 7 -16.65 -0.29 -0.22
CA LEU A 7 -15.20 -0.38 -0.08
C LEU A 7 -14.63 0.85 0.63
N ARG A 8 -13.79 0.60 1.62
CA ARG A 8 -13.00 1.66 2.26
C ARG A 8 -11.79 1.98 1.38
N PRO A 9 -11.46 3.25 1.18
CA PRO A 9 -10.31 3.65 0.34
C PRO A 9 -8.96 3.29 0.97
N TYR A 10 -8.92 3.14 2.29
CA TYR A 10 -7.78 2.71 3.06
C TYR A 10 -8.23 2.08 4.38
N TYR A 11 -7.34 1.36 5.06
CA TYR A 11 -7.52 0.88 6.42
C TYR A 11 -6.28 1.17 7.26
N LEU A 12 -6.46 1.76 8.44
CA LEU A 12 -5.38 2.14 9.35
C LEU A 12 -5.41 1.25 10.60
N ASP A 13 -4.46 0.33 10.69
CA ASP A 13 -4.19 -0.45 11.90
C ASP A 13 -3.20 0.31 12.79
N LYS A 14 -3.75 1.15 13.68
CA LYS A 14 -2.95 1.95 14.62
C LYS A 14 -2.18 1.09 15.63
N LYS A 15 -2.70 -0.09 15.98
CA LYS A 15 -2.11 -0.97 16.99
C LYS A 15 -0.79 -1.55 16.48
N ASN A 16 -0.79 -2.00 15.24
CA ASN A 16 0.37 -2.63 14.62
C ASN A 16 1.20 -1.67 13.74
N GLY A 17 0.69 -0.47 13.48
CA GLY A 17 1.41 0.58 12.75
C GLY A 17 1.38 0.41 11.24
N TYR A 18 0.32 -0.20 10.69
CA TYR A 18 0.15 -0.42 9.26
C TYR A 18 -0.93 0.49 8.66
N LEU A 19 -0.70 0.96 7.44
CA LEU A 19 -1.69 1.59 6.60
C LEU A 19 -1.84 0.78 5.31
N PHE A 20 -3.03 0.24 5.06
CA PHE A 20 -3.35 -0.48 3.84
C PHE A 20 -4.06 0.46 2.87
N VAL A 21 -3.55 0.58 1.65
CA VAL A 21 -4.06 1.50 0.62
C VAL A 21 -3.78 0.95 -0.77
N HIS A 22 -4.55 1.33 -1.80
CA HIS A 22 -4.37 0.77 -3.15
C HIS A 22 -3.03 1.16 -3.79
N ALA A 23 -2.71 2.45 -3.90
CA ALA A 23 -1.51 2.91 -4.61
C ALA A 23 -0.43 3.55 -3.72
N GLY A 24 -0.82 4.16 -2.60
CA GLY A 24 0.09 4.84 -1.68
C GLY A 24 -0.51 6.11 -1.10
N ILE A 25 0.33 6.97 -0.53
CA ILE A 25 -0.06 8.29 0.01
C ILE A 25 0.95 9.36 -0.40
N ASP A 26 0.51 10.60 -0.50
CA ASP A 26 1.40 11.75 -0.63
C ASP A 26 2.21 11.92 0.67
N PRO A 27 3.54 11.73 0.64
CA PRO A 27 4.39 11.84 1.83
C PRO A 27 4.43 13.27 2.40
N GLU A 28 4.08 14.27 1.60
CA GLU A 28 4.06 15.67 2.03
C GLU A 28 2.79 16.08 2.75
N SER A 29 1.72 15.28 2.68
CA SER A 29 0.44 15.56 3.32
C SER A 29 0.10 14.55 4.41
N LYS A 30 -0.35 15.04 5.57
CA LYS A 30 -0.86 14.20 6.67
C LYS A 30 -2.37 13.92 6.58
N ASP A 31 -3.08 14.67 5.73
CA ASP A 31 -4.53 14.55 5.58
C ASP A 31 -4.88 13.45 4.58
N LEU A 32 -5.28 12.28 5.09
CA LEU A 32 -5.69 11.14 4.27
C LEU A 32 -7.03 11.37 3.58
N GLU A 33 -8.00 11.98 4.25
CA GLU A 33 -9.33 12.22 3.68
C GLU A 33 -9.25 13.15 2.46
N ARG A 34 -8.42 14.18 2.52
CA ARG A 34 -8.18 15.05 1.36
C ARG A 34 -7.49 14.30 0.22
N GLN A 35 -6.57 13.38 0.54
CA GLN A 35 -5.92 12.54 -0.47
C GLN A 35 -6.88 11.54 -1.12
N VAL A 36 -7.83 10.99 -0.35
CA VAL A 36 -8.94 10.18 -0.89
C VAL A 36 -9.78 11.00 -1.85
N LYS A 37 -10.23 12.19 -1.43
CA LYS A 37 -11.05 13.09 -2.27
C LYS A 37 -10.34 13.49 -3.58
N LYS A 38 -9.02 13.67 -3.54
CA LYS A 38 -8.19 13.97 -4.72
C LYS A 38 -7.84 12.73 -5.56
N GLY A 39 -8.19 11.54 -5.09
CA GLY A 39 -7.85 10.27 -5.73
C GLY A 39 -6.38 9.85 -5.61
N THR A 40 -5.57 10.56 -4.83
CA THR A 40 -4.15 10.27 -4.64
C THR A 40 -3.91 8.83 -4.17
N VAL A 41 -4.76 8.34 -3.26
CA VAL A 41 -4.67 6.98 -2.70
C VAL A 41 -4.85 5.87 -3.73
N TYR A 42 -5.41 6.19 -4.89
CA TYR A 42 -5.69 5.24 -5.96
C TYR A 42 -4.66 5.29 -7.10
N TRP A 43 -3.89 6.37 -7.24
CA TRP A 43 -3.12 6.62 -8.47
C TRP A 43 -1.68 7.09 -8.26
N ILE A 44 -1.27 7.42 -7.04
CA ILE A 44 0.11 7.89 -6.79
C ILE A 44 1.14 6.80 -7.09
N ARG A 45 2.28 7.20 -7.68
CA ARG A 45 3.39 6.30 -8.04
C ARG A 45 4.70 6.83 -7.48
N ASP A 46 5.57 7.35 -8.36
CA ASP A 46 6.95 7.74 -8.10
C ASP A 46 7.07 8.73 -6.93
N LYS A 47 6.16 9.70 -6.82
CA LYS A 47 6.15 10.66 -5.69
C LYS A 47 6.10 9.95 -4.33
N PHE A 48 5.39 8.84 -4.23
CA PHE A 48 5.32 8.03 -3.01
C PHE A 48 6.50 7.05 -2.94
N ILE A 49 6.74 6.27 -4.00
CA ILE A 49 7.73 5.16 -4.04
C ILE A 49 9.17 5.67 -3.84
N LEU A 50 9.51 6.80 -4.47
CA LEU A 50 10.85 7.39 -4.45
C LEU A 50 11.08 8.32 -3.25
N SER A 51 10.03 8.66 -2.50
CA SER A 51 10.17 9.56 -1.36
C SER A 51 11.03 8.95 -0.25
N LYS A 52 12.02 9.74 0.18
CA LYS A 52 12.88 9.47 1.33
C LYS A 52 12.26 9.90 2.65
N LYS A 53 11.12 10.61 2.61
CA LYS A 53 10.43 11.05 3.82
C LYS A 53 9.85 9.85 4.55
N ARG A 54 10.19 9.74 5.83
CA ARG A 54 9.72 8.66 6.69
C ARG A 54 8.27 8.87 7.07
N LEU A 55 7.44 7.87 6.80
CA LEU A 55 6.03 7.88 7.16
C LEU A 55 5.82 7.38 8.60
N PRO A 56 4.74 7.83 9.28
CA PRO A 56 4.42 7.40 10.63
C PRO A 56 3.92 5.94 10.71
N TYR A 57 3.56 5.36 9.56
CA TYR A 57 3.07 3.99 9.42
C TYR A 57 3.88 3.27 8.35
N LYS A 58 3.87 1.94 8.42
CA LYS A 58 4.33 1.08 7.33
C LYS A 58 3.18 0.93 6.32
N VAL A 59 3.34 1.52 5.14
CA VAL A 59 2.29 1.56 4.12
C VAL A 59 2.36 0.32 3.25
N VAL A 60 1.30 -0.50 3.26
CA VAL A 60 1.14 -1.66 2.39
C VAL A 60 0.30 -1.24 1.17
N PHE A 61 0.84 -1.43 -0.03
CA PHE A 61 0.26 -0.93 -1.27
C PHE A 61 0.45 -1.88 -2.46
N GLY A 62 -0.24 -1.57 -3.56
CA GLY A 62 -0.11 -2.21 -4.86
C GLY A 62 -0.02 -1.17 -5.98
N HIS A 63 -0.80 -1.34 -7.06
CA HIS A 63 -0.95 -0.41 -8.19
C HIS A 63 0.27 -0.28 -9.11
N THR A 64 1.46 -0.11 -8.55
CA THR A 64 2.72 -0.11 -9.29
C THR A 64 3.34 -1.50 -9.16
N PRO A 65 3.40 -2.29 -10.24
CA PRO A 65 3.90 -3.66 -10.16
C PRO A 65 5.43 -3.69 -10.01
N PHE A 66 5.92 -4.63 -9.20
CA PHE A 66 7.34 -4.93 -9.02
C PHE A 66 7.57 -6.43 -9.21
N PHE A 67 8.71 -6.82 -9.80
CA PHE A 67 9.01 -8.25 -9.96
C PHE A 67 9.16 -8.94 -8.60
N GLU A 68 9.96 -8.38 -7.71
CA GLU A 68 9.99 -8.79 -6.29
C GLU A 68 9.15 -7.84 -5.43
N PRO A 69 8.62 -8.30 -4.28
CA PRO A 69 7.96 -7.41 -3.32
C PRO A 69 8.84 -6.17 -3.02
N PHE A 70 8.26 -4.99 -3.16
CA PHE A 70 8.97 -3.75 -2.86
C PHE A 70 9.01 -3.55 -1.35
N VAL A 71 10.16 -3.77 -0.70
CA VAL A 71 10.28 -3.62 0.75
C VAL A 71 11.22 -2.48 1.12
N LYS A 72 10.68 -1.47 1.80
CA LYS A 72 11.42 -0.42 2.50
C LYS A 72 10.95 -0.31 3.94
N LYS A 73 11.66 0.50 4.74
CA LYS A 73 11.38 0.69 6.18
C LYS A 73 9.92 1.06 6.47
N ASP A 74 9.31 1.85 5.61
CA ASP A 74 7.97 2.42 5.78
C ASP A 74 7.00 2.09 4.62
N LYS A 75 7.40 1.24 3.67
CA LYS A 75 6.62 0.92 2.46
C LYS A 75 6.77 -0.55 2.08
N ILE A 76 5.67 -1.23 1.79
CA ILE A 76 5.63 -2.61 1.29
C ILE A 76 4.71 -2.67 0.08
N GLY A 77 5.25 -2.91 -1.11
CA GLY A 77 4.51 -3.09 -2.34
C GLY A 77 4.34 -4.57 -2.65
N LEU A 78 3.09 -5.02 -2.80
CA LEU A 78 2.77 -6.45 -3.05
C LEU A 78 2.34 -6.73 -4.49
N ASP A 79 2.04 -5.72 -5.29
CA ASP A 79 1.65 -5.91 -6.68
C ASP A 79 2.81 -6.47 -7.50
N CYS A 80 2.66 -7.71 -7.97
CA CYS A 80 3.60 -8.42 -8.82
C CYS A 80 3.23 -8.39 -10.30
N GLY A 81 2.13 -7.72 -10.68
CA GLY A 81 1.61 -7.78 -12.03
C GLY A 81 1.25 -9.20 -12.46
N ILE A 82 0.43 -9.91 -11.66
CA ILE A 82 0.02 -11.31 -11.89
C ILE A 82 -0.39 -11.61 -13.34
N TYR A 83 -1.04 -10.64 -14.00
CA TYR A 83 -1.46 -10.72 -15.40
C TYR A 83 -0.31 -11.00 -16.40
N ARG A 84 0.94 -10.80 -15.98
CA ARG A 84 2.16 -11.12 -16.74
C ARG A 84 3.06 -12.14 -16.06
N THR A 85 3.11 -12.14 -14.73
CA THR A 85 4.08 -12.94 -13.97
C THR A 85 3.58 -14.33 -13.59
N GLY A 86 2.26 -14.52 -13.50
CA GLY A 86 1.65 -15.81 -13.17
C GLY A 86 1.70 -16.21 -11.70
N TYR A 87 2.21 -15.35 -10.80
CA TYR A 87 2.17 -15.55 -9.34
C TYR A 87 1.56 -14.35 -8.63
N ILE A 88 1.20 -14.52 -7.36
CA ILE A 88 0.74 -13.46 -6.45
C ILE A 88 1.64 -13.38 -5.21
N ASN A 89 1.91 -12.16 -4.72
CA ASN A 89 2.52 -11.99 -3.41
C ASN A 89 1.44 -11.95 -2.32
N LEU A 90 1.62 -12.74 -1.27
CA LEU A 90 0.82 -12.70 -0.05
C LEU A 90 1.68 -12.26 1.13
N MET A 91 1.10 -11.43 2.00
CA MET A 91 1.76 -10.95 3.20
C MET A 91 1.00 -11.42 4.44
N ARG A 92 1.67 -12.20 5.29
CA ARG A 92 1.18 -12.54 6.64
C ARG A 92 1.73 -11.52 7.63
N ILE A 93 0.87 -11.03 8.52
CA ILE A 93 1.23 -10.06 9.56
C ILE A 93 1.04 -10.69 10.93
N ASP A 94 2.04 -10.55 11.79
CA ASP A 94 2.00 -10.92 13.21
C ASP A 94 2.54 -9.76 14.06
N GLY A 95 1.62 -9.00 14.64
CA GLY A 95 1.96 -7.75 15.31
C GLY A 95 2.67 -6.78 14.36
N ARG A 96 3.93 -6.45 14.65
CA ARG A 96 4.79 -5.60 13.79
C ARG A 96 5.66 -6.38 12.81
N ASN A 97 5.69 -7.71 12.94
CA ASN A 97 6.43 -8.60 12.06
C ASN A 97 5.57 -8.95 10.85
N PHE A 98 6.24 -9.35 9.78
CA PHE A 98 5.57 -9.82 8.57
C PHE A 98 6.44 -10.79 7.81
N GLU A 99 5.80 -11.63 7.02
CA GLU A 99 6.42 -12.55 6.08
C GLU A 99 5.69 -12.45 4.74
N ILE A 100 6.44 -12.55 3.63
CA ILE A 100 5.88 -12.48 2.27
C ILE A 100 6.13 -13.81 1.56
N PHE A 101 5.07 -14.34 0.97
CA PHE A 101 5.07 -15.59 0.21
C PHE A 101 4.70 -15.31 -1.24
N LYS A 102 5.20 -16.13 -2.16
CA LYS A 102 4.72 -16.20 -3.54
C LYS A 102 3.84 -17.43 -3.68
N LEU A 103 2.65 -17.26 -4.25
CA LEU A 103 1.78 -18.34 -4.68
C LEU A 103 1.69 -18.36 -6.20
#